data_AF-A0A4R3F027-F1
#
_entry.id   AF-A0A4R3F027-F1
#
_cell.length_a   1.000
_cell.length_b   1.000
_cell.length_c   1.000
_cell.angle_alpha   90.00
_cell.angle_beta   90.00
_cell.angle_gamma   90.00
#
_symmetry.space_group_name_H-M   'P 1'
#
loop_
_entity.id
_entity.type
_entity.pdbx_description
1 polymer ?
#
loop_
_entity_poly.entity_id
_entity_poly.type
_entity_poly.pdbx_seq_one_letter_code
_entity_poly.pdbx_strand_id
1 'polypeptide(L)'
;MFRQSTLSPLIFISSDLSEQELTDSPLAINGMKLFRYAEQSGGIPLTQSLGAFHRKCVEWAAYEFRWPGFEPDVLYSVNKVLNEPDFPPLSILHQALQDLRLIRHYKGKAVLTKAGRSILGNHGALQAFLTEWSIG
;
A
#
# COMPACT_ATOMS: atom_id res chain seq x y z
N MET A 1 -13.72 -16.39 -6.56
CA MET A 1 -13.02 -16.78 -7.78
C MET A 1 -11.54 -16.83 -7.44
N PHE A 2 -10.98 -18.04 -7.49
CA PHE A 2 -9.57 -18.26 -7.23
C PHE A 2 -8.78 -18.09 -8.52
N ARG A 3 -7.63 -17.42 -8.43
CA ARG A 3 -6.60 -17.42 -9.48
C ARG A 3 -5.42 -18.26 -9.03
N GLN A 4 -4.79 -18.94 -9.97
CA GLN A 4 -3.54 -19.64 -9.70
C GLN A 4 -2.41 -18.62 -9.48
N SER A 5 -1.54 -18.89 -8.51
CA SER A 5 -0.33 -18.11 -8.25
C SER A 5 0.64 -18.19 -9.43
N THR A 6 1.43 -17.13 -9.63
CA THR A 6 2.52 -17.11 -10.61
C THR A 6 3.79 -17.77 -10.09
N LEU A 7 3.91 -17.93 -8.77
CA LEU A 7 5.07 -18.54 -8.11
C LEU A 7 4.97 -20.06 -8.01
N SER A 8 3.76 -20.61 -7.91
CA SER A 8 3.55 -22.06 -7.84
C SER A 8 2.17 -22.47 -8.38
N PRO A 9 2.09 -23.56 -9.16
CA PRO A 9 0.80 -24.07 -9.64
C PRO A 9 -0.06 -24.72 -8.56
N LEU A 10 0.49 -24.93 -7.36
CA LEU A 10 -0.22 -25.52 -6.22
C LEU A 10 -0.87 -24.48 -5.31
N ILE A 11 -0.58 -23.18 -5.52
CA ILE A 11 -1.11 -22.09 -4.70
C ILE A 11 -2.24 -21.39 -5.48
N PHE A 12 -3.38 -21.25 -4.83
CA PHE A 12 -4.54 -20.54 -5.34
C PHE A 12 -4.87 -19.37 -4.41
N ILE A 13 -5.11 -18.20 -4.99
CA ILE A 13 -5.38 -16.96 -4.26
C ILE A 13 -6.77 -16.47 -4.63
N SER A 14 -7.61 -16.19 -3.63
CA SER A 14 -8.91 -15.58 -3.86
C SER A 14 -8.75 -14.11 -4.26
N SER A 15 -9.40 -13.69 -5.34
CA SER A 15 -9.32 -12.32 -5.87
C SER A 15 -10.65 -11.55 -5.80
N ASP A 16 -11.68 -12.15 -5.21
CA ASP A 16 -13.03 -11.58 -5.10
C ASP A 16 -13.50 -11.45 -3.65
N LEU A 17 -12.57 -11.52 -2.69
CA LEU A 17 -12.87 -11.20 -1.31
C LEU A 17 -13.41 -9.76 -1.21
N SER A 18 -14.52 -9.63 -0.50
CA SER A 18 -15.14 -8.35 -0.20
C SER A 18 -14.29 -7.53 0.78
N GLU A 19 -14.55 -6.22 0.84
CA GLU A 19 -13.94 -5.36 1.87
C GLU A 19 -14.25 -5.86 3.28
N GLN A 20 -15.46 -6.39 3.52
CA GLN A 20 -15.86 -6.91 4.83
C GLN A 20 -15.04 -8.13 5.23
N GLU A 21 -14.81 -9.08 4.31
CA GLU A 21 -13.94 -10.24 4.55
C GLU A 21 -12.46 -9.87 4.75
N LEU A 22 -12.07 -8.68 4.29
CA LEU A 22 -10.70 -8.16 4.40
C LEU A 22 -10.52 -7.16 5.54
N THR A 23 -11.53 -6.94 6.39
CA THR A 23 -11.48 -5.96 7.49
C THR A 23 -10.26 -6.18 8.39
N ASP A 24 -9.90 -7.43 8.63
CA ASP A 24 -8.76 -7.83 9.47
C ASP A 24 -7.44 -7.99 8.69
N SER A 25 -7.38 -7.53 7.44
CA SER A 25 -6.16 -7.46 6.64
C SER A 25 -5.65 -6.01 6.59
N PRO A 26 -4.74 -5.60 7.49
CA PRO A 26 -4.09 -4.30 7.44
C PRO A 26 -3.49 -4.00 6.06
N LEU A 27 -2.93 -5.02 5.40
CA LEU A 27 -2.24 -4.85 4.13
C LEU A 27 -3.20 -4.43 3.01
N ALA A 28 -4.34 -5.12 2.84
CA ALA A 28 -5.31 -4.77 1.80
C ALA A 28 -6.08 -3.49 2.12
N ILE A 29 -6.54 -3.31 3.36
CA ILE A 29 -7.31 -2.14 3.76
C ILE A 29 -6.47 -0.87 3.66
N ASN A 30 -5.25 -0.88 4.23
CA ASN A 30 -4.38 0.29 4.20
C ASN A 30 -3.79 0.52 2.79
N GLY A 31 -3.54 -0.55 2.02
CA GLY A 31 -3.17 -0.44 0.61
C GLY A 31 -4.26 0.27 -0.22
N MET A 32 -5.53 -0.05 0.00
CA MET A 32 -6.64 0.63 -0.69
C MET A 32 -6.79 2.09 -0.25
N LYS A 33 -6.58 2.40 1.03
CA LYS A 33 -6.52 3.80 1.51
C LYS A 33 -5.44 4.57 0.77
N LEU A 34 -4.25 4.00 0.62
CA LEU A 34 -3.13 4.63 -0.09
C LEU A 34 -3.45 4.84 -1.58
N PHE A 35 -4.14 3.91 -2.22
CA PHE A 35 -4.61 4.05 -3.60
C PHE A 35 -5.57 5.24 -3.76
N ARG A 36 -6.58 5.33 -2.89
CA ARG A 36 -7.54 6.44 -2.87
C ARG A 36 -6.83 7.76 -2.62
N TYR A 37 -5.89 7.81 -1.69
CA TYR A 37 -5.08 9.01 -1.42
C TYR A 37 -4.25 9.42 -2.64
N ALA A 38 -3.60 8.47 -3.33
CA ALA A 38 -2.83 8.73 -4.54
C ALA A 38 -3.71 9.24 -5.70
N GLU A 39 -4.92 8.68 -5.86
CA GLU A 39 -5.88 9.14 -6.87
C GLU A 39 -6.34 10.57 -6.58
N GLN A 40 -6.83 10.83 -5.36
CA GLN A 40 -7.37 12.12 -4.95
C GLN A 40 -6.33 13.25 -4.99
N SER A 41 -5.07 12.92 -4.69
CA SER A 41 -3.96 13.87 -4.71
C SER A 41 -3.33 14.09 -6.09
N GLY A 42 -3.76 13.35 -7.13
CA GLY A 42 -3.10 13.35 -8.44
C GLY A 42 -1.65 12.85 -8.38
N GLY A 43 -1.37 11.91 -7.47
CA GLY A 43 -0.06 11.37 -7.15
C GLY A 43 0.49 11.87 -5.82
N ILE A 44 1.17 10.98 -5.11
CA ILE A 44 1.81 11.25 -3.82
C ILE A 44 3.18 11.89 -4.06
N PRO A 45 3.45 13.12 -3.58
CA PRO A 45 4.77 13.73 -3.71
C PRO A 45 5.87 12.87 -3.08
N LEU A 46 7.02 12.81 -3.76
CA LEU A 46 8.19 12.08 -3.31
C LEU A 46 9.32 13.02 -2.90
N THR A 47 10.14 12.58 -1.97
CA THR A 47 11.40 13.24 -1.63
C THR A 47 12.41 13.06 -2.76
N GLN A 48 13.24 14.08 -3.00
CA GLN A 48 14.22 14.05 -4.09
C GLN A 48 15.38 13.09 -3.84
N SER A 49 15.77 12.90 -2.57
CA SER A 49 16.94 12.11 -2.20
C SER A 49 16.68 10.61 -2.20
N LEU A 50 15.57 10.18 -1.59
CA LEU A 50 15.28 8.76 -1.35
C LEU A 50 14.12 8.24 -2.20
N GLY A 51 13.41 9.10 -2.94
CA GLY A 51 12.19 8.70 -3.62
C GLY A 51 11.10 8.24 -2.65
N ALA A 52 11.18 8.64 -1.39
CA ALA A 52 10.25 8.29 -0.33
C ALA A 52 9.00 9.18 -0.38
N PHE A 53 7.85 8.72 0.12
CA PHE A 53 6.67 9.54 0.31
C PHE A 53 6.99 10.76 1.18
N HIS A 54 6.52 11.92 0.72
CA HIS A 54 6.65 13.16 1.44
C HIS A 54 5.91 13.10 2.79
N ARG A 55 6.45 13.76 3.83
CA ARG A 55 5.96 13.66 5.22
C ARG A 55 4.46 13.83 5.38
N LYS A 56 3.82 14.68 4.57
CA LYS A 56 2.35 14.88 4.62
C LYS A 56 1.58 13.58 4.40
N CYS A 57 2.05 12.72 3.49
CA CYS A 57 1.48 11.39 3.28
C CYS A 57 1.79 10.45 4.44
N VAL A 58 3.00 10.55 5.01
CA VAL A 58 3.42 9.71 6.15
C VAL A 58 2.60 10.03 7.39
N GLU A 59 2.43 11.31 7.70
CA GLU A 59 1.60 11.80 8.81
C GLU A 59 0.15 11.38 8.63
N TRP A 60 -0.42 11.56 7.43
CA TRP A 60 -1.76 11.06 7.11
C TRP A 60 -1.88 9.55 7.35
N ALA A 61 -0.92 8.77 6.83
CA ALA A 61 -0.94 7.32 6.96
C ALA A 61 -0.83 6.88 8.43
N ALA A 62 -0.06 7.59 9.26
CA ALA A 62 0.08 7.25 10.68
C ALA A 62 -1.28 7.25 11.40
N TYR A 63 -2.18 8.18 11.08
CA TYR A 63 -3.51 8.26 11.68
C TYR A 63 -4.56 7.40 10.98
N GLU A 64 -4.45 7.25 9.66
CA GLU A 64 -5.44 6.51 8.88
C GLU A 64 -5.21 5.00 8.87
N PHE A 65 -3.95 4.56 8.93
CA PHE A 65 -3.66 3.14 8.90
C PHE A 65 -4.11 2.49 10.20
N ARG A 66 -4.68 1.30 10.08
CA ARG A 66 -4.92 0.41 11.20
C ARG A 66 -3.90 -0.71 11.06
N TRP A 67 -2.75 -0.54 11.69
CA TRP A 67 -1.68 -1.52 11.66
C TRP A 67 -1.21 -1.78 13.09
N PRO A 68 -1.41 -3.00 13.62
CA PRO A 68 -1.08 -3.33 15.00
C PRO A 68 0.39 -3.04 15.33
N GLY A 69 0.65 -2.28 16.40
CA GLY A 69 1.99 -1.93 16.86
C GLY A 69 2.63 -0.74 16.13
N PHE A 70 1.88 -0.06 15.25
CA PHE A 70 2.31 1.18 14.59
C PHE A 70 1.22 2.26 14.70
N GLU A 71 0.52 2.28 15.82
CA GLU A 71 -0.40 3.33 16.19
C GLU A 71 0.36 4.68 16.31
N PRO A 72 -0.32 5.83 16.14
CA PRO A 72 0.33 7.15 16.19
C PRO A 72 1.17 7.38 17.45
N ASP A 73 0.65 7.02 18.62
CA ASP A 73 1.35 7.18 19.90
C ASP A 73 2.64 6.36 19.96
N VAL A 74 2.62 5.14 19.41
CA VAL A 74 3.83 4.31 19.27
C VAL A 74 4.83 4.97 18.33
N LEU A 75 4.40 5.38 17.14
CA LEU A 75 5.26 6.02 16.13
C LEU A 75 5.90 7.33 16.63
N TYR A 76 5.12 8.17 17.31
CA TYR A 76 5.57 9.47 17.81
C TYR A 76 6.31 9.38 19.15
N SER A 77 6.27 8.25 19.85
CA SER A 77 7.08 8.04 21.06
C SER A 77 8.59 8.03 20.76
N VAL A 78 8.96 7.58 19.56
CA VAL A 78 10.35 7.46 19.09
C VAL A 78 10.74 8.58 18.12
N ASN A 79 9.80 9.12 17.36
CA ASN A 79 10.06 10.08 16.29
C ASN A 79 9.28 11.38 16.50
N LYS A 80 9.98 12.52 16.64
CA LYS A 80 9.32 13.85 16.68
C LYS A 80 8.70 14.24 15.34
N VAL A 81 9.29 13.75 14.25
CA VAL A 81 8.86 13.98 12.87
C VAL A 81 8.95 12.65 12.16
N LEU A 82 7.86 12.21 11.53
CA LEU A 82 7.83 10.96 10.79
C LEU A 82 8.24 11.19 9.33
N ASN A 83 9.21 10.40 8.88
CA ASN A 83 9.50 10.15 7.49
C ASN A 83 9.11 8.71 7.15
N GLU A 84 9.07 8.38 5.85
CA GLU A 84 8.63 7.04 5.44
C GLU A 84 9.44 5.90 6.08
N PRO A 85 10.79 5.93 6.17
CA PRO A 85 11.56 4.86 6.80
C PRO A 85 11.24 4.65 8.29
N ASP A 86 10.69 5.67 8.94
CA ASP A 86 10.27 5.63 10.34
C ASP A 86 8.93 4.91 10.52
N PHE A 87 8.23 4.61 9.41
CA PHE A 87 6.95 3.90 9.38
C PHE A 87 7.01 2.67 8.45
N PRO A 88 7.65 1.57 8.89
CA PRO A 88 7.93 0.40 8.06
C PRO A 88 6.73 -0.21 7.32
N PRO A 89 5.52 -0.32 7.92
CA PRO A 89 4.33 -0.75 7.18
C PRO A 89 4.02 0.07 5.92
N LEU A 90 4.17 1.39 6.00
CA LEU A 90 3.97 2.27 4.84
C LEU A 90 5.08 2.07 3.81
N SER A 91 6.35 1.92 4.25
CA SER A 91 7.48 1.66 3.35
C SER A 91 7.31 0.35 2.59
N ILE A 92 6.88 -0.69 3.28
CA ILE A 92 6.61 -2.01 2.69
C ILE A 92 5.50 -1.91 1.65
N LEU A 93 4.41 -1.21 1.95
CA LEU A 93 3.34 -0.97 0.97
C LEU A 93 3.83 -0.18 -0.23
N HIS A 94 4.63 0.87 -0.04
CA HIS A 94 5.21 1.63 -1.14
C HIS A 94 6.04 0.73 -2.06
N GLN A 95 6.92 -0.09 -1.49
CA GLN A 95 7.77 -1.02 -2.23
C GLN A 95 6.92 -2.06 -2.99
N ALA A 96 5.99 -2.72 -2.29
CA ALA A 96 5.12 -3.73 -2.88
C ALA A 96 4.36 -3.21 -4.10
N LEU A 97 3.78 -2.03 -3.98
CA LEU A 97 2.98 -1.42 -5.05
C LEU A 97 3.84 -0.98 -6.24
N GLN A 98 5.11 -0.62 -6.02
CA GLN A 98 6.07 -0.34 -7.08
C GLN A 98 6.50 -1.62 -7.81
N ASP A 99 6.85 -2.67 -7.06
CA ASP A 99 7.27 -3.97 -7.62
C ASP A 99 6.16 -4.59 -8.47
N LEU A 100 4.93 -4.52 -7.97
CA LEU A 100 3.71 -4.95 -8.68
C LEU A 100 3.31 -4.01 -9.83
N ARG A 101 4.04 -2.91 -10.05
CA ARG A 101 3.77 -1.88 -11.06
C ARG A 101 2.34 -1.30 -10.98
N LEU A 102 1.77 -1.26 -9.78
CA LEU A 102 0.47 -0.66 -9.51
C LEU A 102 0.59 0.85 -9.31
N ILE A 103 1.73 1.29 -8.78
CA ILE A 103 2.20 2.67 -8.84
C ILE A 103 3.50 2.75 -9.65
N ARG A 104 3.86 3.97 -10.03
CA ARG A 104 5.19 4.29 -10.57
C ARG A 104 5.62 5.66 -10.11
N HIS A 105 6.93 5.85 -9.99
CA HIS A 105 7.49 7.19 -9.83
C HIS A 105 7.46 7.93 -11.16
N TYR A 106 6.85 9.10 -11.19
CA TYR A 106 6.75 9.96 -12.35
C TYR A 106 6.76 11.43 -11.94
N LYS A 107 7.74 12.20 -12.44
CA LYS A 107 7.88 13.65 -12.17
C LYS A 107 7.82 14.00 -10.67
N GLY A 108 8.56 13.26 -9.85
CA GLY A 108 8.65 13.50 -8.40
C GLY A 108 7.38 13.09 -7.62
N LYS A 109 6.51 12.27 -8.20
CA LYS A 109 5.32 11.72 -7.54
C LYS A 109 5.21 10.22 -7.75
N ALA A 110 4.68 9.50 -6.77
CA ALA A 110 4.13 8.16 -6.99
C ALA A 110 2.70 8.28 -7.52
N VAL A 111 2.46 7.81 -8.74
CA VAL A 111 1.16 7.86 -9.40
C VAL A 111 0.64 6.46 -9.68
N LEU A 112 -0.68 6.26 -9.60
CA LEU A 112 -1.32 5.01 -10.04
C LEU A 112 -1.03 4.77 -11.52
N THR A 113 -0.65 3.54 -11.88
CA THR A 113 -0.57 3.10 -13.27
C THR A 113 -1.96 2.81 -13.82
N LYS A 114 -2.05 2.39 -15.09
CA LYS A 114 -3.33 1.91 -15.66
C LYS A 114 -3.83 0.68 -14.89
N ALA A 115 -2.92 -0.22 -14.51
CA ALA A 115 -3.24 -1.41 -13.72
C ALA A 115 -3.70 -1.04 -12.30
N GLY A 116 -2.97 -0.15 -11.61
CA GLY A 116 -3.38 0.34 -10.28
C GLY A 116 -4.76 0.99 -10.30
N ARG A 117 -5.06 1.82 -11.31
CA ARG A 117 -6.40 2.40 -11.48
C ARG A 117 -7.49 1.37 -11.74
N SER A 118 -7.22 0.31 -12.51
CA SER A 118 -8.24 -0.70 -12.83
C SER A 118 -8.70 -1.53 -11.63
N ILE A 119 -7.93 -1.58 -10.55
CA ILE A 119 -8.29 -2.31 -9.32
C ILE A 119 -8.69 -1.38 -8.18
N LEU A 120 -8.76 -0.06 -8.41
CA LEU A 120 -9.20 0.89 -7.40
C LEU A 120 -10.64 0.55 -6.96
N GLY A 121 -10.85 0.42 -5.65
CA GLY A 121 -12.11 -0.02 -5.06
C GLY A 121 -12.29 -1.54 -5.00
N ASN A 122 -11.47 -2.32 -5.71
CA ASN A 122 -11.50 -3.77 -5.66
C ASN A 122 -10.47 -4.31 -4.64
N HIS A 123 -10.91 -4.45 -3.39
CA HIS A 123 -10.06 -4.92 -2.28
C HIS A 123 -9.57 -6.36 -2.49
N GLY A 124 -10.42 -7.27 -2.98
CA GLY A 124 -10.03 -8.66 -3.28
C GLY A 124 -8.92 -8.76 -4.33
N ALA A 125 -9.02 -7.96 -5.39
CA ALA A 125 -7.96 -7.92 -6.41
C ALA A 125 -6.64 -7.38 -5.83
N LEU A 126 -6.70 -6.30 -5.04
CA LEU A 126 -5.51 -5.73 -4.40
C LEU A 126 -4.89 -6.73 -3.41
N GLN A 127 -5.69 -7.39 -2.57
CA GLN A 127 -5.24 -8.45 -1.66
C GLN A 127 -4.51 -9.55 -2.46
N ALA A 128 -5.07 -9.98 -3.59
CA ALA A 128 -4.47 -11.06 -4.37
C ALA A 128 -3.11 -10.69 -4.99
N PHE A 129 -2.89 -9.41 -5.33
CA PHE A 129 -1.57 -8.93 -5.76
C PHE A 129 -0.59 -8.86 -4.59
N LEU A 130 -1.03 -8.32 -3.45
CA LEU A 130 -0.18 -8.15 -2.27
C LEU A 130 0.20 -9.49 -1.64
N THR A 131 -0.71 -10.47 -1.61
CA THR A 131 -0.40 -11.84 -1.18
C THR A 131 0.64 -12.48 -2.07
N GLU A 132 0.48 -12.40 -3.40
CA GLU A 132 1.46 -12.92 -4.35
C GLU A 132 2.84 -12.30 -4.14
N TRP A 133 2.91 -10.97 -3.94
CA TRP A 133 4.15 -10.27 -3.64
C TRP A 133 4.76 -10.71 -2.31
N SER A 134 3.96 -11.00 -1.29
CA SER A 134 4.47 -11.35 0.04
C SER A 134 5.06 -12.77 0.14
N ILE A 135 4.70 -13.66 -0.79
CA ILE A 135 5.16 -15.06 -0.77
C ILE A 135 6.28 -15.35 -1.79
N GLY A 136 6.70 -14.35 -2.57
CA GLY A 136 7.76 -14.43 -3.58
C GLY A 136 9.03 -13.72 -3.13
#